data_AF-A0A8E2EVM7-F1
#
_entry.id   AF-A0A8E2EVM7-F1
#
_cell.length_a   1.000
_cell.length_b   1.000
_cell.length_c   1.000
_cell.angle_alpha   90.00
_cell.angle_beta   90.00
_cell.angle_gamma   90.00
#
_symmetry.space_group_name_H-M   'P 1'
#
loop_
_entity.id
_entity.type
_entity.pdbx_description
1 polymer ?
#
loop_
_entity_poly.entity_id
_entity_poly.type
_entity_poly.pdbx_seq_one_letter_code
_entity_poly.pdbx_strand_id
1 'polypeptide(L)'
;QHLDQTALRETYEETGIPVQLLLVEMKTLATAPANSEGPNESKLITEPIAVAQRVSEGKPKIIFWYVAQGDSTKARVEGTQQENEEFDTIWVPFDKVASTLSFDDDRQIVNKAIRLAQQKQGE
;
A
#
# COMPACT_ATOMS: atom_id res chain seq x y z
N GLN A 1 12.60 12.92 4.72
CA GLN A 1 12.32 11.57 4.17
C GLN A 1 10.99 11.66 3.43
N HIS A 2 10.86 11.02 2.27
CA HIS A 2 9.60 10.99 1.53
C HIS A 2 8.74 9.80 1.98
N LEU A 3 7.41 9.96 1.96
CA LEU A 3 6.46 8.95 2.46
C LEU A 3 6.48 7.66 1.63
N ASP A 4 6.70 7.77 0.33
CA ASP A 4 6.86 6.66 -0.61
C ASP A 4 8.11 5.83 -0.31
N GLN A 5 9.26 6.49 -0.11
CA GLN A 5 10.51 5.83 0.27
C GLN A 5 10.38 5.14 1.63
N THR A 6 9.63 5.74 2.55
CA THR A 6 9.32 5.15 3.86
C THR A 6 8.48 3.89 3.68
N ALA A 7 7.40 3.94 2.90
CA ALA A 7 6.54 2.77 2.65
C ALA A 7 7.32 1.60 2.02
N LEU A 8 8.21 1.87 1.06
CA LEU A 8 9.07 0.85 0.45
C LEU A 8 10.05 0.24 1.46
N ARG A 9 10.71 1.07 2.27
CA ARG A 9 11.66 0.62 3.29
C ARG A 9 10.98 -0.23 4.36
N GLU A 10 9.89 0.26 4.95
CA GLU A 10 9.15 -0.45 6.00
C GLU A 10 8.60 -1.79 5.49
N THR A 11 8.05 -1.82 4.27
CA THR A 11 7.59 -3.08 3.67
C THR A 11 8.75 -4.08 3.55
N TYR A 12 9.94 -3.63 3.15
CA TYR A 12 11.11 -4.51 3.05
C TYR A 12 11.61 -4.98 4.43
N GLU A 13 11.68 -4.08 5.41
CA GLU A 13 12.09 -4.41 6.79
C GLU A 13 11.14 -5.47 7.38
N GLU A 14 9.83 -5.24 7.33
CA GLU A 14 8.83 -6.16 7.92
C GLU A 14 8.68 -7.49 7.17
N THR A 15 8.80 -7.49 5.83
CA THR A 15 8.46 -8.69 5.02
C THR A 15 9.66 -9.42 4.43
N GLY A 16 10.81 -8.76 4.32
CA GLY A 16 11.96 -9.25 3.57
C GLY A 16 11.77 -9.25 2.05
N ILE A 17 10.69 -8.67 1.52
CA ILE A 17 10.34 -8.68 0.10
C ILE A 17 10.62 -7.30 -0.51
N PRO A 18 11.57 -7.19 -1.46
CA PRO A 18 11.73 -5.96 -2.23
C PRO A 18 10.51 -5.71 -3.11
N VAL A 19 9.92 -4.52 -2.98
CA VAL A 19 8.76 -4.11 -3.76
C VAL A 19 9.04 -2.82 -4.55
N GLN A 20 8.22 -2.59 -5.57
CA GLN A 20 8.21 -1.33 -6.32
C GLN A 20 6.78 -0.77 -6.32
N LEU A 21 6.63 0.54 -6.22
CA LEU A 21 5.31 1.16 -6.29
C LEU A 21 4.64 0.85 -7.63
N LEU A 22 3.39 0.43 -7.55
CA LEU A 22 2.58 0.13 -8.71
C LEU A 22 1.85 1.41 -9.14
N LEU A 23 2.12 1.87 -10.37
CA LEU A 23 1.26 2.87 -11.01
C LEU A 23 -0.17 2.33 -11.08
N VAL A 24 -1.11 3.06 -10.50
CA VAL A 24 -2.55 2.75 -10.53
C VAL A 24 -3.32 3.92 -11.13
N GLU A 25 -4.35 3.60 -11.89
CA GLU A 25 -5.22 4.62 -12.47
C GLU A 25 -6.23 5.09 -11.42
N MET A 26 -6.09 6.32 -10.93
CA MET A 26 -7.06 6.90 -10.02
C MET A 26 -7.09 8.42 -10.10
N LYS A 27 -8.21 8.98 -9.65
CA LYS A 27 -8.34 10.42 -9.44
C LYS A 27 -7.54 10.83 -8.20
N THR A 28 -6.59 11.73 -8.39
CA THR A 28 -5.83 12.33 -7.27
C THR A 28 -6.73 13.25 -6.44
N LEU A 29 -6.47 13.29 -5.13
CA LEU A 29 -7.04 14.28 -4.21
C LEU A 29 -6.08 15.45 -3.94
N ALA A 30 -4.90 15.46 -4.57
CA ALA A 30 -3.98 16.57 -4.49
C ALA A 30 -4.61 17.84 -5.08
N THR A 31 -4.39 18.97 -4.42
CA THR A 31 -4.83 20.26 -4.94
C THR A 31 -4.10 20.54 -6.24
N ALA A 32 -4.88 20.70 -7.31
CA ALA A 32 -4.33 21.07 -8.61
C ALA A 32 -3.68 22.46 -8.52
N PRO A 33 -2.51 22.69 -9.16
CA PRO A 33 -1.95 24.03 -9.25
C PRO A 33 -2.97 24.96 -9.91
N ALA A 34 -2.98 26.24 -9.51
CA ALA A 34 -4.05 27.19 -9.85
C ALA A 34 -4.36 27.36 -11.35
N ASN A 35 -3.48 26.89 -12.24
CA ASN A 35 -3.56 27.03 -13.70
C ASN A 35 -3.71 25.69 -14.46
N SER A 36 -3.96 24.55 -13.80
CA SER A 36 -4.22 23.30 -14.52
C SER A 36 -5.71 23.10 -14.79
N GLU A 37 -6.07 22.75 -16.02
CA GLU A 37 -7.43 22.36 -16.39
C GLU A 37 -7.89 21.16 -15.55
N GLY A 38 -9.02 21.34 -14.85
CA GLY A 38 -9.89 20.28 -14.33
C GLY A 38 -9.29 19.27 -13.31
N PRO A 39 -9.76 19.27 -12.04
CA PRO A 39 -9.39 18.24 -11.06
C PRO A 39 -10.15 16.92 -11.28
N ASN A 40 -10.39 16.44 -12.50
CA ASN A 40 -11.43 15.42 -12.72
C ASN A 40 -11.07 14.19 -13.56
N GLU A 41 -9.84 14.07 -14.05
CA GLU A 41 -9.43 12.89 -14.80
C GLU A 41 -8.62 11.93 -13.93
N SER A 42 -8.91 10.64 -14.06
CA SER A 42 -8.07 9.59 -13.51
C SER A 42 -6.71 9.64 -14.21
N LYS A 43 -5.63 9.46 -13.43
CA LYS A 43 -4.27 9.44 -13.95
C LYS A 43 -3.54 8.23 -13.37
N LEU A 44 -2.57 7.71 -14.12
CA LEU A 44 -1.62 6.73 -13.61
C LEU A 44 -0.67 7.43 -12.63
N ILE A 45 -0.82 7.12 -11.34
CA ILE A 45 -0.06 7.73 -10.24
C ILE A 45 0.41 6.68 -9.24
N THR A 46 1.41 7.04 -8.42
CA THR A 46 1.92 6.24 -7.29
C THR A 46 1.63 6.91 -5.94
N GLU A 47 0.64 7.78 -5.88
CA GLU A 47 0.21 8.47 -4.65
C GLU A 47 -0.45 7.50 -3.65
N PRO A 48 -0.54 7.87 -2.36
CA PRO A 48 -1.30 7.08 -1.40
C PRO A 48 -2.76 6.88 -1.85
N ILE A 49 -3.23 5.63 -1.83
CA ILE A 49 -4.61 5.31 -2.16
C ILE A 49 -5.55 5.55 -0.98
N ALA A 50 -5.03 5.63 0.23
CA ALA A 50 -5.78 5.89 1.45
C ALA A 50 -4.90 6.49 2.54
N VAL A 51 -5.55 7.18 3.48
CA VAL A 51 -4.96 7.58 4.76
C VAL A 51 -5.82 6.99 5.87
N ALA A 52 -5.19 6.35 6.84
CA ALA A 52 -5.84 5.81 8.02
C ALA A 52 -5.23 6.43 9.28
N GLN A 53 -6.02 6.51 10.35
CA GLN A 53 -5.55 6.91 11.67
C GLN A 53 -5.85 5.79 12.66
N ARG A 54 -4.85 5.42 13.47
CA ARG A 54 -4.96 4.42 14.53
C ARG A 54 -4.45 4.98 15.84
N VAL A 55 -4.82 4.36 16.95
CA VAL A 55 -4.17 4.60 18.25
C VAL A 55 -3.42 3.33 18.62
N SER A 56 -2.12 3.46 18.87
CA SER A 56 -1.27 2.39 19.38
C SER A 56 -0.60 2.87 20.66
N GLU A 57 -0.72 2.10 21.75
CA GLU A 57 -0.17 2.47 23.07
C GLU A 57 -0.54 3.90 23.53
N GLY A 58 -1.77 4.33 23.25
CA GLY A 58 -2.26 5.67 23.57
C GLY A 58 -1.73 6.79 22.67
N LYS A 59 -0.93 6.48 21.64
CA LYS A 59 -0.39 7.45 20.68
C LYS A 59 -1.13 7.36 19.33
N PRO A 60 -1.57 8.49 18.74
CA PRO A 60 -2.15 8.48 17.41
C PRO A 60 -1.05 8.21 16.36
N LYS A 61 -1.33 7.27 15.45
CA LYS A 61 -0.54 6.93 14.25
C LYS A 61 -1.34 7.34 13.02
N ILE A 62 -0.70 8.04 12.08
CA ILE A 62 -1.24 8.31 10.74
C ILE A 62 -0.51 7.38 9.76
N ILE A 63 -1.25 6.72 8.90
CA ILE A 63 -0.74 5.72 7.96
C ILE A 63 -1.14 6.13 6.55
N PHE A 64 -0.17 6.27 5.66
CA PHE A 64 -0.38 6.49 4.23
C PHE A 64 -0.19 5.17 3.49
N TRP A 65 -1.24 4.70 2.83
CA TRP A 65 -1.27 3.39 2.18
C TRP A 65 -0.96 3.51 0.69
N TYR A 66 -0.01 2.72 0.21
CA TYR A 66 0.40 2.65 -1.18
C TYR A 66 0.06 1.28 -1.78
N VAL A 67 0.06 1.19 -3.11
CA VAL A 67 0.02 -0.09 -3.83
C VAL A 67 1.41 -0.36 -4.38
N ALA A 68 1.93 -1.55 -4.09
CA ALA A 68 3.24 -1.98 -4.57
C ALA A 68 3.14 -3.39 -5.17
N GLN A 69 4.07 -3.70 -6.06
CA GLN A 69 4.23 -5.05 -6.62
C GLN A 69 5.49 -5.69 -6.07
N GLY A 70 5.39 -6.97 -5.74
CA GLY A 70 6.51 -7.84 -5.36
C GLY A 70 6.49 -9.12 -6.18
N ASP A 71 7.61 -9.84 -6.18
CA ASP A 71 7.77 -11.11 -6.88
C ASP A 71 7.54 -12.28 -5.91
N SER A 72 6.41 -12.96 -6.06
CA SER A 72 6.04 -14.08 -5.19
C SER A 72 6.86 -15.36 -5.42
N THR A 73 7.72 -15.38 -6.44
CA THR A 73 8.58 -16.53 -6.74
C THR A 73 9.95 -16.44 -6.08
N LYS A 74 10.31 -15.27 -5.55
CA LYS A 74 11.57 -15.05 -4.84
C LYS A 74 11.42 -15.35 -3.36
N ALA A 75 12.44 -15.97 -2.79
CA ALA A 75 12.54 -16.13 -1.35
C ALA A 75 12.66 -14.74 -0.69
N ARG A 76 11.98 -14.58 0.45
CA ARG A 76 12.14 -13.40 1.31
C ARG A 76 13.55 -13.37 1.90
N VAL A 77 14.06 -12.17 2.16
CA VAL A 77 15.32 -11.97 2.88
C VAL A 77 15.04 -12.09 4.37
N GLU A 78 15.74 -13.00 5.05
CA GLU A 78 15.61 -13.19 6.49
C GLU A 78 16.44 -12.16 7.26
N GLY A 79 16.02 -11.86 8.50
CA GLY A 79 16.73 -10.93 9.39
C GLY A 79 16.60 -9.45 9.01
N THR A 80 15.56 -9.09 8.25
CA THR A 80 15.23 -7.69 7.94
C THR A 80 14.36 -7.02 9.01
N GLN A 81 13.61 -7.82 9.77
CA GLN A 81 12.73 -7.36 10.85
C GLN A 81 13.51 -6.83 12.05
N GLN A 82 12.91 -5.88 12.78
CA GLN A 82 13.47 -5.37 14.02
C GLN A 82 13.31 -6.39 15.16
N GLU A 83 14.09 -6.24 16.25
CA GLU A 83 14.12 -7.21 17.37
C GLU A 83 12.75 -7.48 18.03
N ASN A 84 11.79 -6.57 17.87
CA ASN A 84 10.44 -6.62 18.42
C ASN A 84 9.36 -6.93 17.38
N GLU A 85 9.75 -7.34 16.18
CA GLU A 85 8.86 -7.73 15.09
C GLU A 85 8.97 -9.25 14.85
N GLU A 86 7.81 -9.92 14.85
CA GLU A 86 7.71 -11.37 14.58
C GLU A 86 6.59 -11.63 13.56
N PHE A 87 6.66 -10.95 12.41
CA PHE A 87 5.66 -11.09 11.36
C PHE A 87 5.92 -12.31 10.48
N ASP A 88 4.89 -13.12 10.25
CA ASP A 88 4.91 -14.13 9.20
C ASP A 88 4.27 -13.60 7.91
N THR A 89 5.10 -13.37 6.91
CA THR A 89 4.66 -12.86 5.61
C THR A 89 4.21 -14.00 4.70
N ILE A 90 2.95 -13.92 4.24
CA ILE A 90 2.34 -14.89 3.32
C ILE A 90 1.77 -14.22 2.07
N TRP A 91 1.81 -14.94 0.95
CA TRP A 91 1.06 -14.58 -0.26
C TRP A 91 -0.33 -15.17 -0.19
N VAL A 92 -1.36 -14.34 -0.38
CA VAL A 92 -2.76 -14.77 -0.34
C VAL A 92 -3.49 -14.41 -1.63
N PRO A 93 -4.34 -15.30 -2.17
CA PRO A 93 -5.26 -14.97 -3.26
C PRO A 93 -6.23 -13.84 -2.87
N PHE A 94 -6.63 -13.01 -3.84
CA PHE A 94 -7.48 -11.84 -3.60
C PHE A 94 -8.83 -12.17 -2.93
N ASP A 95 -9.42 -13.32 -3.22
CA ASP A 95 -10.68 -13.79 -2.62
C ASP A 95 -10.54 -14.20 -1.15
N LYS A 96 -9.32 -14.38 -0.64
CA LYS A 96 -9.02 -14.74 0.76
C LYS A 96 -8.59 -13.57 1.63
N VAL A 97 -8.25 -12.43 1.03
CA VAL A 97 -7.70 -11.26 1.74
C VAL A 97 -8.60 -10.79 2.90
N ALA A 98 -9.92 -10.73 2.68
CA ALA A 98 -10.86 -10.26 3.70
C ALA A 98 -10.91 -11.17 4.94
N SER A 99 -10.67 -12.48 4.79
CA SER A 99 -10.60 -13.42 5.91
C SER A 99 -9.24 -13.45 6.60
N THR A 100 -8.20 -12.87 6.00
CA THR A 100 -6.83 -12.86 6.54
C THR A 100 -6.55 -11.64 7.41
N LEU A 101 -7.05 -10.46 7.01
CA LEU A 101 -6.76 -9.21 7.73
C LEU A 101 -7.59 -9.10 9.01
N SER A 102 -6.97 -8.58 10.08
CA SER A 102 -7.63 -8.39 11.38
C SER A 102 -8.52 -7.16 11.45
N PHE A 103 -8.11 -6.04 10.84
CA PHE A 103 -8.80 -4.75 10.97
C PHE A 103 -9.77 -4.46 9.82
N ASP A 104 -10.94 -3.90 10.14
CA ASP A 104 -11.99 -3.58 9.17
C ASP A 104 -11.59 -2.48 8.17
N ASP A 105 -10.81 -1.50 8.62
CA ASP A 105 -10.29 -0.45 7.75
C ASP A 105 -9.26 -1.02 6.75
N ASP A 106 -8.38 -1.93 7.17
CA ASP A 106 -7.46 -2.64 6.26
C ASP A 106 -8.21 -3.43 5.20
N ARG A 107 -9.29 -4.13 5.58
CA ARG A 107 -10.17 -4.83 4.64
C ARG A 107 -10.77 -3.90 3.59
N GLN A 108 -11.14 -2.67 3.95
CA GLN A 108 -11.67 -1.70 2.99
C GLN A 108 -10.57 -1.15 2.07
N ILE A 109 -9.41 -0.83 2.64
CA ILE A 109 -8.27 -0.27 1.92
C ILE A 109 -7.72 -1.27 0.90
N VAL A 110 -7.54 -2.53 1.29
CA VAL A 110 -7.04 -3.56 0.37
C VAL A 110 -8.04 -3.88 -0.74
N ASN A 111 -9.35 -3.82 -0.48
CA ASN A 111 -10.36 -3.98 -1.52
C ASN A 111 -10.30 -2.84 -2.55
N LYS A 112 -9.97 -1.61 -2.12
CA LYS A 112 -9.65 -0.52 -3.05
C LYS A 112 -8.38 -0.81 -3.84
N ALA A 113 -7.31 -1.27 -3.18
CA ALA A 113 -6.05 -1.62 -3.85
C ALA A 113 -6.23 -2.70 -4.92
N ILE A 114 -6.99 -3.76 -4.63
CA ILE A 114 -7.28 -4.85 -5.58
C ILE A 114 -8.00 -4.34 -6.82
N ARG A 115 -9.04 -3.51 -6.65
CA ARG A 115 -9.77 -2.92 -7.79
C ARG A 115 -8.84 -2.09 -8.68
N LEU A 116 -8.01 -1.25 -8.08
CA LEU A 116 -7.04 -0.41 -8.79
C LEU A 116 -5.98 -1.24 -9.53
N ALA A 117 -5.49 -2.31 -8.91
CA ALA A 117 -4.49 -3.20 -9.51
C ALA A 117 -5.08 -4.03 -10.66
N GLN A 118 -6.33 -4.45 -10.58
CA GLN A 118 -7.01 -5.22 -11.62
C GLN A 118 -7.41 -4.37 -12.84
N GLN A 119 -7.75 -3.09 -12.63
CA GLN A 119 -8.01 -2.15 -13.74
C GLN A 119 -6.79 -2.06 -14.68
N LYS A 120 -5.59 -2.07 -14.12
CA LYS A 120 -4.33 -2.05 -14.87
C LYS A 120 -4.07 -3.32 -15.70
N GLN A 121 -4.53 -4.49 -15.24
CA GLN A 121 -4.28 -5.76 -15.95
C GLN A 121 -5.24 -5.99 -17.13
N GLY A 122 -6.20 -5.10 -17.35
CA GLY A 122 -7.17 -5.16 -18.45
C GLY A 122 -6.76 -4.43 -19.73
N GLU A 123 -5.56 -3.86 -19.77
CA GLU A 123 -4.91 -3.24 -20.95
C GLU A 123 -3.72 -4.09 -21.42
#